data_AF-A0A1F4XH48-F1
#
_entry.id   AF-A0A1F4XH48-F1
#
_cell.length_a   1.000
_cell.length_b   1.000
_cell.length_c   1.000
_cell.angle_alpha   90.00
_cell.angle_beta   90.00
_cell.angle_gamma   90.00
#
_symmetry.space_group_name_H-M   'P 1'
#
loop_
_entity.id
_entity.type
_entity.pdbx_description
1 polymer ?
#
loop_
_entity_poly.entity_id
_entity_poly.type
_entity_poly.pdbx_seq_one_letter_code
_entity_poly.pdbx_strand_id
1 'polypeptide(L)'
;MNLVAKEYISSKTDLNGVLILSRFTGSSRELEQSLLINPYDIEKFADTIKEALEMGKEEKISRMKRMRETVSENTIYHWAEKIISDLVKLG
;
A
#
# COMPACT_ATOMS: atom_id res chain seq x y z
N MET A 1 6.71 1.72 -8.91
CA MET A 1 5.78 2.41 -7.98
C MET A 1 4.37 2.21 -8.49
N ASN A 2 3.41 1.78 -7.67
CA ASN A 2 1.99 1.71 -8.03
C ASN A 2 1.27 2.87 -7.31
N LEU A 3 0.92 3.92 -8.07
CA LEU A 3 0.27 5.12 -7.54
C LEU A 3 -1.20 4.89 -7.24
N VAL A 4 -1.88 4.07 -8.05
CA VAL A 4 -3.31 3.73 -7.85
C VAL A 4 -3.54 3.11 -6.47
N ALA A 5 -2.60 2.28 -6.00
CA ALA A 5 -2.67 1.73 -4.65
C ALA A 5 -2.64 2.82 -3.56
N LYS A 6 -1.78 3.84 -3.72
CA LYS A 6 -1.69 4.97 -2.79
C LYS A 6 -2.90 5.89 -2.88
N GLU A 7 -3.42 6.12 -4.08
CA GLU A 7 -4.63 6.90 -4.32
C GLU A 7 -5.86 6.23 -3.67
N TYR A 8 -5.98 4.91 -3.80
CA TYR A 8 -7.01 4.14 -3.12
C TYR A 8 -6.95 4.35 -1.60
N ILE A 9 -5.77 4.16 -0.99
CA ILE A 9 -5.55 4.38 0.45
C ILE A 9 -5.93 5.81 0.86
N SER A 10 -5.48 6.81 0.09
CA SER A 10 -5.76 8.23 0.34
C SER A 10 -7.24 8.59 0.18
N SER A 11 -7.97 7.93 -0.72
CA SER A 11 -9.40 8.15 -0.95
C SER A 11 -10.31 7.59 0.15
N LYS A 12 -9.85 6.60 0.92
CA LYS A 12 -10.62 5.94 1.99
C LYS A 12 -10.64 6.74 3.29
N THR A 13 -11.42 7.82 3.32
CA THR A 13 -11.61 8.68 4.50
C THR A 13 -12.40 8.01 5.62
N ASP A 14 -13.24 7.04 5.30
CA ASP A 14 -13.99 6.20 6.23
C ASP A 14 -13.16 5.04 6.81
N LEU A 15 -11.90 4.92 6.38
CA LEU A 15 -10.95 3.85 6.71
C LEU A 15 -11.46 2.44 6.36
N ASN A 16 -12.53 2.33 5.56
CA ASN A 16 -13.16 1.07 5.28
C ASN A 16 -12.74 0.55 3.90
N GLY A 17 -12.06 -0.59 3.90
CA GLY A 17 -11.66 -1.28 2.69
C GLY A 17 -10.42 -2.14 2.92
N VAL A 18 -10.16 -3.02 1.96
CA VAL A 18 -8.96 -3.85 1.93
C VAL A 18 -8.22 -3.53 0.65
N LEU A 19 -6.89 -3.52 0.72
CA LEU A 19 -6.02 -3.43 -0.45
C LEU A 19 -5.38 -4.80 -0.67
N ILE A 20 -5.67 -5.41 -1.82
CA ILE A 20 -4.95 -6.59 -2.32
C ILE A 20 -3.91 -6.09 -3.31
N LEU A 21 -2.65 -6.50 -3.14
CA LEU A 21 -1.54 -5.98 -3.92
C LEU A 21 -0.59 -7.09 -4.36
N SER A 22 -0.17 -7.05 -5.62
CA SER A 22 0.86 -7.98 -6.09
C SER A 22 2.19 -7.69 -5.38
N ARG A 23 2.82 -8.76 -4.86
CA ARG A 23 4.14 -8.68 -4.22
C ARG A 23 5.24 -8.13 -5.12
N PHE A 24 5.04 -8.21 -6.44
CA PHE A 24 5.98 -7.73 -7.46
C PHE A 24 5.87 -6.23 -7.72
N THR A 25 4.87 -5.54 -7.16
CA THR A 25 4.76 -4.08 -7.29
C THR A 25 5.79 -3.39 -6.41
N GLY A 26 6.37 -2.28 -6.88
CA GLY A 26 7.30 -1.51 -6.06
C GLY A 26 6.68 -0.96 -4.75
N SER A 27 5.36 -0.82 -4.70
CA SER A 27 4.64 -0.36 -3.50
C SER A 27 4.45 -1.47 -2.44
N SER A 28 4.70 -2.75 -2.77
CA SER A 28 4.53 -3.86 -1.82
C SER A 28 5.45 -3.77 -0.61
N ARG A 29 6.62 -3.14 -0.77
CA ARG A 29 7.61 -2.91 0.29
C ARG A 29 7.21 -1.80 1.27
N GLU A 30 6.36 -0.88 0.83
CA GLU A 30 5.91 0.25 1.63
C GLU A 30 4.55 -0.05 2.27
N LEU A 31 3.67 -0.75 1.56
CA LEU A 31 2.29 -1.01 1.96
C LEU A 31 2.15 -2.37 2.66
N GLU A 32 2.88 -2.58 3.75
CA GLU A 32 3.00 -3.89 4.43
C GLU A 32 1.68 -4.44 4.97
N GLN A 33 0.69 -3.58 5.24
CA GLN A 33 -0.61 -4.03 5.76
C GLN A 33 -1.59 -4.47 4.66
N SER A 34 -1.20 -4.34 3.39
CA SER A 34 -1.96 -4.89 2.26
C SER A 34 -1.91 -6.42 2.25
N LEU A 35 -2.93 -7.04 1.66
CA LEU A 35 -2.90 -8.48 1.41
C LEU A 35 -2.04 -8.74 0.17
N LEU A 36 -0.84 -9.27 0.38
CA LEU A 36 0.10 -9.52 -0.69
C LEU A 36 -0.21 -10.84 -1.41
N ILE A 37 -0.37 -10.75 -2.74
CA ILE A 37 -0.64 -11.91 -3.59
C ILE A 37 0.51 -12.18 -4.57
N ASN A 38 0.62 -13.45 -4.97
CA ASN A 38 1.33 -13.84 -6.17
C ASN A 38 0.29 -13.99 -7.29
N PRO A 39 0.27 -13.12 -8.33
CA PRO A 39 -0.73 -13.18 -9.39
C PRO A 39 -0.68 -14.47 -10.22
N TYR A 40 0.42 -15.23 -10.15
CA TYR A 40 0.55 -16.52 -10.83
C TYR A 40 -0.01 -17.70 -10.02
N ASP A 41 -0.40 -17.48 -8.77
CA ASP A 41 -0.99 -18.47 -7.88
C ASP A 41 -2.49 -18.15 -7.71
N ILE A 42 -3.29 -18.70 -8.62
CA ILE A 42 -4.71 -18.33 -8.79
C ILE A 42 -5.56 -18.82 -7.62
N GLU A 43 -5.26 -20.01 -7.07
CA GLU A 43 -5.98 -20.57 -5.93
C GLU A 43 -5.79 -19.67 -4.69
N LYS A 44 -4.53 -19.35 -4.37
CA LYS A 44 -4.23 -18.46 -3.24
C LYS A 44 -4.78 -17.06 -3.46
N PHE A 45 -4.82 -16.58 -4.70
CA PHE A 45 -5.43 -15.29 -5.01
C PHE A 45 -6.94 -15.29 -4.73
N ALA A 46 -7.66 -16.35 -5.11
CA ALA A 46 -9.08 -16.50 -4.81
C ALA A 46 -9.34 -16.53 -3.30
N ASP A 47 -8.53 -17.27 -2.54
CA ASP A 47 -8.61 -17.31 -1.07
C ASP A 47 -8.37 -15.93 -0.45
N THR A 48 -7.41 -15.16 -0.99
CA THR A 48 -7.14 -13.80 -0.52
C THR A 48 -8.29 -12.83 -0.78
N ILE A 49 -9.00 -12.99 -1.91
CA ILE A 49 -10.20 -12.21 -2.19
C ILE A 49 -11.31 -12.54 -1.18
N LYS A 50 -11.50 -13.83 -0.90
CA LYS A 50 -12.45 -14.27 0.12
C LYS A 50 -12.12 -13.69 1.49
N GLU A 51 -10.87 -13.77 1.92
CA GLU A 51 -10.37 -13.18 3.16
C GLU A 51 -10.69 -11.67 3.22
N ALA A 52 -10.40 -10.92 2.16
CA ALA A 52 -10.68 -9.49 2.10
C ALA A 52 -12.17 -9.14 2.28
N LEU A 53 -13.06 -9.95 1.71
CA LEU A 53 -14.51 -9.77 1.83
C LEU A 53 -14.99 -10.08 3.25
N GLU A 54 -14.55 -11.20 3.81
CA GLU A 54 -14.94 -11.70 5.14
C GLU A 54 -14.27 -10.95 6.31
N MET A 55 -13.19 -10.20 6.04
CA MET A 55 -12.43 -9.47 7.06
C MET A 55 -13.32 -8.51 7.87
N GLY A 56 -13.15 -8.57 9.20
CA GLY A 56 -13.91 -7.76 10.15
C GLY A 56 -13.65 -6.26 9.99
N LYS A 57 -14.64 -5.44 10.34
CA LYS A 57 -14.57 -3.97 10.19
C LYS A 57 -13.40 -3.36 10.97
N GLU A 58 -13.15 -3.81 12.20
CA GLU A 58 -12.06 -3.30 13.03
C GLU A 58 -10.70 -3.57 12.41
N GLU A 59 -10.51 -4.76 11.85
CA GLU A 59 -9.27 -5.13 11.17
C GLU A 59 -9.06 -4.30 9.90
N LYS A 60 -10.11 -4.12 9.07
CA LYS A 60 -10.09 -3.25 7.89
C LYS A 60 -9.62 -1.83 8.24
N ILE A 61 -10.22 -1.24 9.29
CA ILE A 61 -9.87 0.10 9.77
C ILE A 61 -8.43 0.16 10.27
N SER A 62 -8.01 -0.81 11.08
CA SER A 62 -6.65 -0.88 11.63
C SER A 62 -5.58 -0.93 10.53
N ARG A 63 -5.75 -1.83 9.54
CA ARG A 63 -4.85 -1.95 8.40
C ARG A 63 -4.84 -0.68 7.54
N MET A 64 -6.02 -0.12 7.23
CA MET A 64 -6.14 1.09 6.41
C MET A 64 -5.49 2.30 7.09
N LYS A 65 -5.67 2.46 8.41
CA LYS A 65 -5.08 3.56 9.18
C LYS A 65 -3.55 3.54 9.09
N ARG A 66 -2.93 2.38 9.33
CA ARG A 66 -1.48 2.19 9.20
C ARG A 66 -0.97 2.48 7.80
N MET A 67 -1.67 2.02 6.76
CA MET A 67 -1.28 2.33 5.37
C MET A 67 -1.39 3.81 5.05
N ARG A 68 -2.41 4.51 5.57
CA ARG A 68 -2.54 5.97 5.39
C ARG A 68 -1.41 6.72 6.07
N GLU A 69 -1.00 6.31 7.27
CA GLU A 69 0.15 6.87 7.98
C GLU A 69 1.41 6.75 7.10
N THR A 70 1.70 5.54 6.60
CA THR A 70 2.85 5.32 5.70
C THR A 70 2.81 6.15 4.41
N VAL A 71 1.63 6.26 3.77
CA VAL A 71 1.47 7.07 2.56
C VAL A 71 1.63 8.57 2.85
N SER A 72 1.21 9.02 4.05
CA SER A 72 1.31 10.42 4.46
C SER A 72 2.73 10.85 4.84
N GLU A 73 3.56 9.92 5.33
CA GLU A 73 4.97 10.17 5.64
C GLU A 73 5.83 10.18 4.38
N ASN A 74 5.56 9.27 3.43
CA ASN A 74 6.32 9.11 2.19
C ASN A 74 5.75 9.95 1.03
N THR A 75 5.64 11.26 1.25
CA THR A 75 5.15 12.19 0.22
C THR A 75 6.15 12.39 -0.93
N ILE A 76 5.65 12.91 -2.05
CA ILE A 76 6.49 13.26 -3.21
C ILE A 76 7.58 14.29 -2.86
N TYR A 77 7.36 15.08 -1.80
CA TYR A 77 8.31 16.05 -1.29
C TYR A 77 9.53 15.36 -0.64
N HIS A 78 9.32 14.31 0.15
CA HIS A 78 10.43 13.52 0.71
C HIS A 78 11.24 12.82 -0.37
N TRP A 79 10.57 12.32 -1.42
CA TRP A 79 11.26 11.75 -2.57
C TRP A 79 12.10 12.79 -3.33
N ALA A 80 11.53 13.98 -3.58
CA ALA A 80 12.23 15.06 -4.27
C ALA A 80 13.41 15.57 -3.45
N GLU A 81 13.25 15.76 -2.14
CA GLU A 81 14.31 16.15 -1.23
C GLU A 81 15.46 15.13 -1.24
N LYS A 82 15.15 13.84 -1.21
CA LYS A 82 16.16 12.77 -1.28
C LYS A 82 16.96 12.84 -2.57
N ILE A 83 16.30 13.00 -3.74
CA ILE A 83 17.00 13.11 -5.02
C ILE A 83 17.89 14.36 -5.08
N ILE A 84 17.38 15.51 -4.62
CA ILE A 84 18.15 16.75 -4.60
C ILE A 84 19.35 16.61 -3.65
N SER A 85 19.17 16.01 -2.47
CA SER A 85 20.24 15.74 -1.51
C SER A 85 21.32 14.82 -2.09
N ASP A 86 20.92 13.75 -2.77
CA ASP A 86 21.84 12.80 -3.41
C ASP A 86 22.63 13.47 -4.56
N LEU A 87 21.98 14.35 -5.33
CA LEU A 87 22.65 15.13 -6.39
C LEU A 87 23.66 16.13 -5.83
N VAL A 88 23.32 16.83 -4.73
CA VAL A 88 24.22 17.80 -4.08
C VAL A 88 25.44 17.12 -3.46
N LYS A 89 25.33 15.87 -3.02
CA LYS A 89 26.46 15.10 -2.48
C LYS A 89 27.43 14.56 -3.54
N LEU A 90 27.01 14.54 -4.81
CA LEU A 90 27.81 14.06 -5.94
C LEU A 90 28.60 15.18 -6.65
N GLY A 91 28.31 16.45 -6.34
CA GLY A 91 29.05 17.62 -6.82
C GLY A 91 30.02 18.15 -5.77
#